data_AF-A0A4D4LPE3-F1
#
_entry.id   AF-A0A4D4LPE3-F1
#
_cell.length_a   1.000
_cell.length_b   1.000
_cell.length_c   1.000
_cell.angle_alpha   90.00
_cell.angle_beta   90.00
_cell.angle_gamma   90.00
#
_symmetry.space_group_name_H-M   'P 1'
#
loop_
_entity.id
_entity.type
_entity.pdbx_description
1 polymer ?
#
loop_
_entity_poly.entity_id
_entity_poly.type
_entity_poly.pdbx_seq_one_letter_code
_entity_poly.pdbx_strand_id
1 'polypeptide(L)'
;MFVAPDPGLLRLRSATRAVLGIGLAVTLCGLAGHSLVGAVAGGLAALLALFTVADATVRGQATTTALLPVVGFPVLALAAGLHEHPVARDAAFVAVVAAGVYARRWGPRGHSLGVFAFMAFFVAQFLRTVPDQLPELYGATLLALSASSAVRFGLWCYERRMPPVAASAPLTGRGLARPTNRQAVQAAVAAAFALVAGQMVSPERWYWAVGAAWWVFVNTTSRGETLIRGFRRVLGTVIGIALGLLVVVPLHGAPVPTAALVAVCVFGIFYSAPVSYTWMMLAVTVMAELLYGVLGVLDPHLIALRLVETGVGALGAVLAVLFVLPVSTHVITDAWIARALRCVHRCTAETAARLQGSATADPTAHVAELEVLLSRVGLSLAPLVHPLNPLRARGRRARRVLALLRTCADEVRGLAAIASDPEASHDPRLSAACERVEAAVEALTTPGSPGVGVPAGGRTAAGPAEEPVLAHLHGIERALHELTAPLRDAHDPGLARA
;
A
#
# COMPACT_ATOMS: atom_id res chain seq x y z
N MET A 1 2.34 6.03 -18.73
CA MET A 1 2.76 4.61 -18.82
C MET A 1 1.49 3.75 -18.71
N PHE A 2 0.87 3.43 -19.87
CA PHE A 2 -0.43 2.74 -19.97
C PHE A 2 -0.32 1.21 -20.05
N VAL A 3 0.89 0.65 -20.16
CA VAL A 3 1.07 -0.75 -20.55
C VAL A 3 1.99 -1.43 -19.56
N ALA A 4 1.47 -1.67 -18.36
CA ALA A 4 1.95 -2.79 -17.58
C ALA A 4 1.18 -4.01 -18.10
N PRO A 5 1.84 -5.06 -18.63
CA PRO A 5 1.15 -6.31 -18.97
C PRO A 5 0.28 -6.80 -17.80
N ASP A 6 -0.87 -7.45 -18.08
CA ASP A 6 -1.71 -8.12 -17.06
C ASP A 6 -1.64 -9.65 -17.25
N PRO A 7 -0.47 -10.28 -17.05
CA PRO A 7 -0.36 -11.73 -17.14
C PRO A 7 -1.28 -12.37 -16.09
N GLY A 8 -2.22 -13.21 -16.53
CA GLY A 8 -3.23 -13.83 -15.67
C GLY A 8 -4.53 -13.03 -15.50
N LEU A 9 -4.68 -11.87 -16.16
CA LEU A 9 -5.91 -11.07 -16.22
C LEU A 9 -6.48 -10.70 -14.83
N LEU A 10 -5.62 -10.59 -13.80
CA LEU A 10 -6.06 -10.36 -12.43
C LEU A 10 -6.70 -8.99 -12.26
N ARG A 11 -6.17 -7.95 -12.93
CA ARG A 11 -6.75 -6.60 -12.87
C ARG A 11 -8.09 -6.57 -13.61
N LEU A 12 -8.16 -7.23 -14.76
CA LEU A 12 -9.42 -7.36 -15.52
C LEU A 12 -10.49 -8.07 -14.69
N ARG A 13 -10.19 -9.23 -14.10
CA ARG A 13 -11.11 -9.99 -13.24
C ARG A 13 -11.58 -9.16 -12.05
N SER A 14 -10.66 -8.47 -11.38
CA SER A 14 -10.98 -7.60 -10.25
C SER A 14 -11.92 -6.46 -10.65
N ALA A 15 -11.63 -5.78 -11.77
CA ALA A 15 -12.42 -4.66 -12.26
C ALA A 15 -13.81 -5.09 -12.75
N THR A 16 -13.92 -6.18 -13.53
CA THR A 16 -15.21 -6.70 -13.98
C THR A 16 -16.07 -7.14 -12.79
N ARG A 17 -15.49 -7.85 -11.82
CA ARG A 17 -16.21 -8.25 -10.61
C ARG A 17 -16.68 -7.06 -9.79
N ALA A 18 -15.89 -5.98 -9.74
CA ALA A 18 -16.29 -4.76 -9.05
C ALA A 18 -17.50 -4.10 -9.71
N VAL A 19 -17.51 -3.98 -11.04
CA VAL A 19 -18.66 -3.46 -11.79
C VAL A 19 -19.91 -4.30 -11.54
N LEU A 20 -19.81 -5.63 -11.61
CA LEU A 20 -20.94 -6.53 -11.35
C LEU A 20 -21.44 -6.44 -9.91
N GLY A 21 -20.53 -6.44 -8.93
CA GLY A 21 -20.88 -6.37 -7.51
C GLY A 21 -21.51 -5.05 -7.10
N ILE A 22 -20.96 -3.92 -7.56
CA ILE A 22 -21.48 -2.58 -7.26
C ILE A 22 -22.75 -2.31 -8.05
N GLY A 23 -22.81 -2.72 -9.32
CA GLY A 23 -24.01 -2.64 -10.14
C GLY A 23 -25.19 -3.38 -9.50
N LEU A 24 -24.98 -4.64 -9.11
CA LEU A 24 -25.99 -5.43 -8.41
C LEU A 24 -26.42 -4.77 -7.09
N ALA A 25 -25.46 -4.26 -6.31
CA ALA A 25 -25.74 -3.57 -5.05
C ALA A 25 -26.65 -2.34 -5.24
N VAL A 26 -26.33 -1.48 -6.21
CA VAL A 26 -27.11 -0.27 -6.53
C VAL A 26 -28.49 -0.65 -7.05
N THR A 27 -28.58 -1.62 -7.97
CA THR A 27 -29.86 -2.10 -8.50
C THR A 27 -30.75 -2.66 -7.40
N LEU A 28 -30.21 -3.49 -6.49
CA LEU A 28 -30.98 -4.04 -5.38
C LEU A 28 -31.43 -2.96 -4.40
N CYS A 29 -30.61 -1.94 -4.14
CA CYS A 29 -31.03 -0.82 -3.32
C CYS A 29 -32.23 -0.09 -3.93
N GLY A 30 -32.19 0.18 -5.24
CA GLY A 30 -33.32 0.79 -5.96
C GLY A 30 -34.58 -0.10 -5.95
N LEU A 31 -34.43 -1.41 -6.16
CA LEU A 31 -35.55 -2.36 -6.12
C LEU A 31 -36.15 -2.52 -4.71
N ALA A 32 -35.34 -2.36 -3.66
CA ALA A 32 -35.78 -2.36 -2.28
C ALA A 32 -36.49 -1.05 -1.87
N GLY A 33 -36.62 -0.08 -2.79
CA GLY A 33 -37.29 1.18 -2.53
C GLY A 33 -36.44 2.22 -1.79
N HIS A 34 -35.12 1.99 -1.66
CA HIS A 34 -34.23 3.02 -1.12
C HIS A 34 -34.18 4.23 -2.06
N SER A 35 -34.02 5.42 -1.46
CA SER A 35 -33.81 6.66 -2.20
C SER A 35 -32.53 6.58 -3.03
N LEU A 36 -32.40 7.52 -3.98
CA LEU A 36 -31.15 7.69 -4.73
C LEU A 36 -29.94 7.89 -3.79
N VAL A 37 -30.14 8.63 -2.70
CA VAL A 37 -29.11 8.85 -1.66
C VAL A 37 -28.71 7.54 -1.00
N GLY A 38 -29.69 6.72 -0.60
CA GLY A 38 -29.45 5.38 -0.06
C GLY A 38 -28.72 4.47 -1.04
N ALA A 39 -29.13 4.45 -2.30
CA ALA A 39 -28.49 3.66 -3.35
C ALA A 39 -27.04 4.09 -3.62
N VAL A 40 -26.75 5.40 -3.63
CA VAL A 40 -25.39 5.93 -3.76
C VAL A 40 -24.54 5.56 -2.54
N ALA A 41 -25.06 5.71 -1.32
CA ALA A 41 -24.35 5.34 -0.09
C ALA A 41 -24.02 3.84 -0.07
N GLY A 42 -24.98 2.98 -0.40
CA GLY A 42 -24.78 1.54 -0.52
C GLY A 42 -23.76 1.18 -1.60
N GLY A 43 -23.85 1.80 -2.79
CA GLY A 43 -22.89 1.61 -3.88
C GLY A 43 -21.46 2.00 -3.48
N LEU A 44 -21.27 3.13 -2.79
CA LEU A 44 -19.98 3.56 -2.26
C LEU A 44 -19.46 2.59 -1.18
N ALA A 45 -20.33 2.08 -0.30
CA ALA A 45 -19.94 1.07 0.68
C ALA A 45 -19.48 -0.24 0.02
N ALA A 46 -20.20 -0.72 -1.00
CA ALA A 46 -19.80 -1.88 -1.79
C ALA A 46 -18.47 -1.66 -2.51
N LEU A 47 -18.28 -0.49 -3.12
CA LEU A 47 -17.03 -0.09 -3.76
C LEU A 47 -15.87 -0.15 -2.78
N LEU A 48 -16.02 0.44 -1.60
CA LEU A 48 -14.99 0.46 -0.57
C LEU A 48 -14.69 -0.94 -0.03
N ALA A 49 -15.69 -1.77 0.19
CA ALA A 49 -15.49 -3.15 0.62
C ALA A 49 -14.68 -3.95 -0.41
N LEU A 50 -15.05 -3.86 -1.69
CA LEU A 50 -14.35 -4.54 -2.78
C LEU A 50 -12.94 -4.01 -2.98
N PHE A 51 -12.73 -2.71 -2.80
CA PHE A 51 -11.45 -2.04 -3.04
C PHE A 51 -10.44 -2.21 -1.89
N THR A 52 -10.92 -2.19 -0.65
CA THR A 52 -10.04 -2.09 0.53
C THR A 52 -9.79 -3.42 1.23
N VAL A 53 -10.70 -4.40 1.09
CA VAL A 53 -10.58 -5.71 1.74
C VAL A 53 -9.56 -6.56 0.98
N ALA A 54 -8.36 -6.64 1.54
CA ALA A 54 -7.18 -7.25 0.94
C ALA A 54 -6.55 -8.34 1.84
N ASP A 55 -7.31 -8.95 2.75
CA ASP A 55 -6.85 -10.09 3.54
C ASP A 55 -6.37 -11.24 2.64
N ALA A 56 -5.32 -11.95 3.08
CA ALA A 56 -4.67 -13.00 2.29
C ALA A 56 -5.57 -14.22 2.04
N THR A 57 -6.52 -14.50 2.94
CA THR A 57 -7.42 -15.66 2.83
C THR A 57 -8.85 -15.23 2.58
N VAL A 58 -9.62 -16.04 1.85
CA VAL A 58 -11.04 -15.78 1.58
C VAL A 58 -11.85 -15.66 2.88
N ARG A 59 -11.55 -16.51 3.88
CA ARG A 59 -12.16 -16.43 5.21
C ARG A 59 -11.81 -15.11 5.90
N GLY A 60 -10.56 -14.67 5.80
CA GLY A 60 -10.12 -13.36 6.28
C GLY A 60 -10.90 -12.23 5.63
N GLN A 61 -11.03 -12.24 4.31
CA GLN A 61 -11.77 -11.23 3.55
C GLN A 61 -13.25 -11.18 3.99
N ALA A 62 -13.91 -12.34 4.11
CA ALA A 62 -15.29 -12.42 4.58
C ALA A 62 -15.46 -11.86 6.00
N THR A 63 -14.56 -12.21 6.92
CA THR A 63 -14.59 -11.66 8.29
C THR A 63 -14.38 -10.15 8.31
N THR A 64 -13.46 -9.62 7.52
CA THR A 64 -13.22 -8.17 7.45
C THR A 64 -14.43 -7.45 6.85
N THR A 65 -15.03 -7.97 5.78
CA THR A 65 -16.26 -7.40 5.20
C THR A 65 -17.41 -7.38 6.21
N ALA A 66 -17.60 -8.44 7.00
CA ALA A 66 -18.62 -8.50 8.05
C ALA A 66 -18.36 -7.51 9.20
N LEU A 67 -17.11 -7.12 9.44
CA LEU A 67 -16.73 -6.12 10.44
C LEU A 67 -16.87 -4.67 9.94
N LEU A 68 -17.02 -4.43 8.63
CA LEU A 68 -17.16 -3.07 8.08
C LEU A 68 -18.36 -2.32 8.68
N PRO A 69 -19.59 -2.89 8.75
CA PRO A 69 -20.72 -2.22 9.40
C PRO A 69 -20.51 -1.95 10.89
N VAL A 70 -19.84 -2.87 11.60
CA VAL A 70 -19.57 -2.74 13.04
C VAL A 70 -18.75 -1.49 13.34
N VAL A 71 -17.86 -1.10 12.43
CA VAL A 71 -17.06 0.13 12.56
C VAL A 71 -17.74 1.33 11.87
N GLY A 72 -18.33 1.11 10.70
CA GLY A 72 -18.92 2.19 9.88
C GLY A 72 -20.19 2.78 10.48
N PHE A 73 -21.08 1.96 11.07
CA PHE A 73 -22.37 2.44 11.57
C PHE A 73 -22.24 3.34 12.80
N PRO A 74 -21.40 3.02 13.81
CA PRO A 74 -21.14 3.96 14.90
C PRO A 74 -20.53 5.27 14.42
N VAL A 75 -19.64 5.23 13.43
CA VAL A 75 -19.02 6.44 12.87
C VAL A 75 -20.03 7.27 12.09
N LEU A 76 -20.92 6.62 11.33
CA LEU A 76 -22.01 7.30 10.62
C LEU A 76 -23.01 7.93 11.59
N ALA A 77 -23.37 7.22 12.67
CA ALA A 77 -24.23 7.75 13.74
C ALA A 77 -23.58 8.95 14.43
N LEU A 78 -22.29 8.85 14.76
CA LEU A 78 -21.52 9.95 15.36
C LEU A 78 -21.52 11.18 14.45
N ALA A 79 -21.27 10.99 13.14
CA ALA A 79 -21.26 12.09 12.18
C ALA A 79 -22.64 12.74 12.02
N ALA A 80 -23.71 11.93 11.97
CA ALA A 80 -25.09 12.41 11.86
C ALA A 80 -25.57 13.11 13.15
N GLY A 81 -25.22 12.59 14.32
CA GLY A 81 -25.57 13.19 15.61
C GLY A 81 -24.84 14.50 15.88
N LEU A 82 -23.63 14.67 15.32
CA LEU A 82 -22.85 15.91 15.43
C LEU A 82 -23.15 16.91 14.29
N HIS A 83 -24.18 16.68 13.47
CA HIS A 83 -24.51 17.52 12.32
C HIS A 83 -24.64 19.01 12.69
N GLU A 84 -25.36 19.30 13.78
CA GLU A 84 -25.63 20.65 14.30
C GLU A 84 -24.48 21.23 15.16
N HIS A 85 -23.38 20.49 15.33
CA HIS A 85 -22.25 20.89 16.19
C HIS A 85 -20.93 20.92 15.41
N PRO A 86 -20.67 21.96 14.60
CA PRO A 86 -19.54 21.99 13.68
C PRO A 86 -18.18 21.71 14.35
N VAL A 87 -17.88 22.36 15.47
CA VAL A 87 -16.60 22.19 16.17
C VAL A 87 -16.42 20.76 16.70
N ALA A 88 -17.48 20.18 17.28
CA ALA A 88 -17.42 18.81 17.81
C ALA A 88 -17.31 17.79 16.67
N ARG A 89 -18.03 18.00 15.57
CA ARG A 89 -17.96 17.21 14.34
C ARG A 89 -16.56 17.23 13.74
N ASP A 90 -15.95 18.40 13.66
CA ASP A 90 -14.61 18.57 13.09
C ASP A 90 -13.55 17.85 13.93
N ALA A 91 -13.63 18.00 15.26
CA ALA A 91 -12.77 17.27 16.20
C ALA A 91 -12.97 15.75 16.08
N ALA A 92 -14.22 15.27 15.99
CA ALA A 92 -14.54 13.87 15.80
C ALA A 92 -13.98 13.33 14.48
N PHE A 93 -14.05 14.11 13.40
CA PHE A 93 -13.53 13.67 12.11
C PHE A 93 -12.01 13.54 12.09
N VAL A 94 -11.28 14.49 12.69
CA VAL A 94 -9.83 14.40 12.86
C VAL A 94 -9.46 13.20 13.74
N ALA A 95 -10.23 12.92 14.80
CA ALA A 95 -10.04 11.74 15.64
C ALA A 95 -10.25 10.44 14.86
N VAL A 96 -11.30 10.35 14.03
CA VAL A 96 -11.57 9.20 13.15
C VAL A 96 -10.45 9.01 12.12
N VAL A 97 -9.94 10.09 11.54
CA VAL A 97 -8.76 10.06 10.66
C VAL A 97 -7.56 9.46 11.38
N ALA A 98 -7.22 9.99 12.55
CA ALA A 98 -6.07 9.52 13.34
C ALA A 98 -6.21 8.04 13.72
N ALA A 99 -7.39 7.65 14.22
CA ALA A 99 -7.72 6.27 14.59
C ALA A 99 -7.65 5.33 13.39
N GLY A 100 -8.17 5.74 12.22
CA GLY A 100 -8.15 4.94 11.00
C GLY A 100 -6.73 4.72 10.46
N VAL A 101 -5.85 5.72 10.54
CA VAL A 101 -4.43 5.53 10.17
C VAL A 101 -3.70 4.68 11.19
N TYR A 102 -3.96 4.90 12.48
CA TYR A 102 -3.39 4.09 13.56
C TYR A 102 -3.80 2.62 13.45
N ALA A 103 -5.03 2.35 12.99
CA ALA A 103 -5.55 0.99 12.83
C ALA A 103 -4.78 0.14 11.82
N ARG A 104 -4.05 0.75 10.88
CA ARG A 104 -3.23 0.04 9.88
C ARG A 104 -2.14 -0.83 10.51
N ARG A 105 -1.81 -0.60 11.79
CA ARG A 105 -0.87 -1.44 12.55
C ARG A 105 -1.30 -2.90 12.71
N TRP A 106 -2.61 -3.18 12.59
CA TRP A 106 -3.20 -4.52 12.64
C TRP A 106 -3.29 -5.18 11.25
N GLY A 107 -2.49 -4.72 10.29
CA GLY A 107 -2.39 -5.32 8.96
C GLY A 107 -3.54 -4.94 8.02
N PRO A 108 -3.82 -5.78 7.01
CA PRO A 108 -4.84 -5.50 5.99
C PRO A 108 -6.23 -5.21 6.57
N ARG A 109 -6.67 -6.00 7.56
CA ARG A 109 -7.96 -5.79 8.22
C ARG A 109 -8.07 -4.42 8.89
N GLY A 110 -7.06 -4.03 9.67
CA GLY A 110 -7.04 -2.74 10.33
C GLY A 110 -7.00 -1.57 9.33
N HIS A 111 -6.34 -1.76 8.20
CA HIS A 111 -6.39 -0.82 7.08
C HIS A 111 -7.80 -0.69 6.49
N SER A 112 -8.46 -1.79 6.14
CA SER A 112 -9.82 -1.76 5.55
C SER A 112 -10.83 -1.12 6.50
N LEU A 113 -10.82 -1.51 7.78
CA LEU A 113 -11.71 -0.93 8.79
C LEU A 113 -11.47 0.57 8.99
N GLY A 114 -10.20 0.99 9.02
CA GLY A 114 -9.84 2.41 9.14
C GLY A 114 -10.28 3.23 7.92
N VAL A 115 -10.15 2.68 6.70
CA VAL A 115 -10.65 3.33 5.48
C VAL A 115 -12.16 3.44 5.49
N PHE A 116 -12.85 2.38 5.91
CA PHE A 116 -14.31 2.34 5.94
C PHE A 116 -14.88 3.32 6.99
N ALA A 117 -14.28 3.41 8.18
CA ALA A 117 -14.61 4.44 9.18
C ALA A 117 -14.45 5.86 8.62
N PHE A 118 -13.28 6.16 8.05
CA PHE A 118 -13.02 7.47 7.44
C PHE A 118 -14.08 7.80 6.37
N MET A 119 -14.36 6.84 5.49
CA MET A 119 -15.31 7.05 4.41
C MET A 119 -16.77 7.12 4.89
N ALA A 120 -17.14 6.42 5.96
CA ALA A 120 -18.47 6.55 6.56
C ALA A 120 -18.69 7.98 7.08
N PHE A 121 -17.69 8.56 7.76
CA PHE A 121 -17.75 9.95 8.20
C PHE A 121 -17.79 10.91 7.00
N PHE A 122 -16.93 10.69 6.00
CA PHE A 122 -16.89 11.48 4.77
C PHE A 122 -18.23 11.46 4.03
N VAL A 123 -18.87 10.28 3.89
CA VAL A 123 -20.16 10.12 3.22
C VAL A 123 -21.26 10.86 3.99
N ALA A 124 -21.25 10.83 5.33
CA ALA A 124 -22.17 11.65 6.11
C ALA A 124 -22.02 13.15 5.83
N GLN A 125 -20.80 13.67 5.68
CA GLN A 125 -20.59 15.07 5.31
C GLN A 125 -21.00 15.36 3.87
N PHE A 126 -20.69 14.46 2.95
CA PHE A 126 -21.03 14.58 1.53
C PHE A 126 -22.55 14.59 1.30
N LEU A 127 -23.29 13.72 2.01
CA LEU A 127 -24.74 13.60 1.90
C LEU A 127 -25.51 14.54 2.85
N ARG A 128 -24.82 15.31 3.70
CA ARG A 128 -25.40 16.11 4.79
C ARG A 128 -26.33 15.26 5.68
N THR A 129 -25.86 14.08 6.07
CA THR A 129 -26.66 13.10 6.78
C THR A 129 -27.11 13.61 8.14
N VAL A 130 -28.39 13.40 8.44
CA VAL A 130 -29.04 13.66 9.74
C VAL A 130 -29.54 12.33 10.35
N PRO A 131 -29.81 12.26 11.66
CA PRO A 131 -30.15 11.02 12.35
C PRO A 131 -31.33 10.25 11.73
N ASP A 132 -32.34 10.94 11.20
CA ASP A 132 -33.54 10.34 10.61
C ASP A 132 -33.25 9.50 9.37
N GLN A 133 -32.14 9.75 8.69
CA GLN A 133 -31.72 9.01 7.50
C GLN A 133 -30.92 7.74 7.83
N LEU A 134 -30.49 7.56 9.09
CA LEU A 134 -29.63 6.44 9.49
C LEU A 134 -30.26 5.06 9.22
N PRO A 135 -31.56 4.80 9.50
CA PRO A 135 -32.16 3.49 9.23
C PRO A 135 -32.07 3.10 7.76
N GLU A 136 -32.33 4.05 6.86
CA GLU A 136 -32.24 3.83 5.42
C GLU A 136 -30.79 3.57 4.99
N LEU A 137 -29.84 4.39 5.45
CA LEU A 137 -28.42 4.24 5.10
C LEU A 137 -27.82 2.94 5.63
N TYR A 138 -28.24 2.48 6.80
CA TYR A 138 -27.86 1.17 7.34
C TYR A 138 -28.43 0.03 6.51
N GLY A 139 -29.72 0.09 6.17
CA GLY A 139 -30.37 -0.90 5.30
C GLY A 139 -29.68 -0.99 3.93
N ALA A 140 -29.47 0.15 3.28
CA ALA A 140 -28.81 0.21 1.98
C ALA A 140 -27.37 -0.30 2.04
N THR A 141 -26.62 0.04 3.09
CA THR A 141 -25.24 -0.46 3.28
C THR A 141 -25.21 -1.97 3.50
N LEU A 142 -26.08 -2.52 4.35
CA LEU A 142 -26.13 -3.98 4.60
C LEU A 142 -26.52 -4.74 3.33
N LEU A 143 -27.52 -4.24 2.59
CA LEU A 143 -27.95 -4.83 1.34
C LEU A 143 -26.83 -4.80 0.29
N ALA A 144 -26.17 -3.66 0.13
CA ALA A 144 -25.07 -3.49 -0.81
C ALA A 144 -23.84 -4.37 -0.47
N LEU A 145 -23.47 -4.46 0.81
CA LEU A 145 -22.40 -5.35 1.26
C LEU A 145 -22.76 -6.82 1.06
N SER A 146 -24.01 -7.20 1.29
CA SER A 146 -24.50 -8.56 1.05
C SER A 146 -24.46 -8.90 -0.44
N ALA A 147 -24.96 -8.01 -1.30
CA ALA A 147 -24.98 -8.17 -2.74
C ALA A 147 -23.56 -8.29 -3.33
N SER A 148 -22.68 -7.36 -2.98
CA SER A 148 -21.27 -7.40 -3.43
C SER A 148 -20.51 -8.60 -2.87
N SER A 149 -20.82 -9.04 -1.65
CA SER A 149 -20.27 -10.28 -1.07
C SER A 149 -20.77 -11.53 -1.78
N ALA A 150 -22.04 -11.58 -2.20
CA ALA A 150 -22.58 -12.69 -2.99
C ALA A 150 -21.86 -12.82 -4.33
N VAL A 151 -21.56 -11.69 -5.00
CA VAL A 151 -20.75 -11.69 -6.23
C VAL A 151 -19.31 -12.13 -5.93
N ARG A 152 -18.68 -11.57 -4.89
CA ARG A 152 -17.26 -11.82 -4.56
C ARG A 152 -16.99 -13.25 -4.07
N PHE A 153 -17.82 -13.77 -3.17
CA PHE A 153 -17.57 -15.04 -2.49
C PHE A 153 -18.41 -16.21 -3.01
N GLY A 154 -19.57 -15.91 -3.61
CA GLY A 154 -20.47 -16.89 -4.21
C GLY A 154 -20.21 -17.07 -5.70
N LEU A 155 -20.54 -16.05 -6.50
CA LEU A 155 -20.53 -16.16 -7.97
C LEU A 155 -19.12 -16.27 -8.56
N TRP A 156 -18.19 -15.43 -8.10
CA TRP A 156 -16.86 -15.31 -8.73
C TRP A 156 -15.72 -15.13 -7.71
N CYS A 157 -15.50 -16.17 -6.91
CA CYS A 157 -14.42 -16.22 -5.91
C CYS A 157 -13.13 -16.84 -6.48
N TYR A 158 -12.46 -16.12 -7.38
CA TYR A 158 -11.22 -16.62 -8.00
C TYR A 158 -10.03 -16.67 -7.02
N GLU A 159 -10.11 -15.98 -5.87
CA GLU A 159 -9.10 -16.00 -4.82
C GLU A 159 -8.88 -17.38 -4.21
N ARG A 160 -9.88 -18.29 -4.26
CA ARG A 160 -9.74 -19.68 -3.76
C ARG A 160 -8.67 -20.48 -4.50
N ARG A 161 -8.36 -20.09 -5.75
CA ARG A 161 -7.39 -20.78 -6.61
C ARG A 161 -6.01 -20.13 -6.58
N MET A 162 -5.84 -19.05 -5.80
CA MET A 162 -4.55 -18.38 -5.67
C MET A 162 -3.82 -18.88 -4.41
N PRO A 163 -2.52 -19.18 -4.50
CA PRO A 163 -1.74 -19.53 -3.33
C PRO A 163 -1.74 -18.34 -2.34
N PRO A 164 -1.82 -18.61 -1.03
CA PRO A 164 -1.81 -17.55 -0.02
C PRO A 164 -0.50 -16.78 -0.12
N VAL A 165 -0.59 -15.46 -0.30
CA VAL A 165 0.59 -14.58 -0.32
C VAL A 165 1.16 -14.53 1.10
N ALA A 166 2.39 -15.02 1.28
CA ALA A 166 3.09 -14.94 2.56
C ALA A 166 3.24 -13.46 2.99
N ALA A 167 2.63 -13.12 4.11
CA ALA A 167 2.67 -11.76 4.64
C ALA A 167 4.01 -11.54 5.37
N SER A 168 4.75 -10.50 5.00
CA SER A 168 5.94 -10.05 5.74
C SER A 168 5.52 -9.41 7.06
N ALA A 169 6.21 -9.75 8.15
CA ALA A 169 6.01 -9.09 9.43
C ALA A 169 6.31 -7.58 9.31
N PRO A 170 5.44 -6.70 9.86
CA PRO A 170 5.66 -5.26 9.81
C PRO A 170 6.94 -4.87 10.57
N LEU A 171 7.55 -3.74 10.18
CA LEU A 171 8.70 -3.17 10.88
C LEU A 171 8.36 -2.93 12.37
N THR A 172 9.18 -3.49 13.26
CA THR A 172 9.01 -3.41 14.70
C THR A 172 9.55 -2.09 15.26
N GLY A 173 8.89 -1.57 16.29
CA GLY A 173 9.31 -0.36 17.01
C GLY A 173 8.35 -0.04 18.16
N ARG A 174 8.83 0.63 19.20
CA ARG A 174 8.01 1.05 20.37
C ARG A 174 7.68 2.54 20.30
N GLY A 175 6.52 2.93 20.82
CA GLY A 175 6.08 4.33 20.90
C GLY A 175 6.16 5.07 19.56
N LEU A 176 6.70 6.30 19.57
CA LEU A 176 6.89 7.11 18.36
C LEU A 176 8.02 6.59 17.46
N ALA A 177 8.84 5.62 17.87
CA ALA A 177 9.83 5.03 16.96
C ALA A 177 9.17 4.15 15.89
N ARG A 178 7.94 3.67 16.12
CA ARG A 178 7.20 2.87 15.13
C ARG A 178 6.75 3.76 13.96
N PRO A 179 7.09 3.44 12.69
CA PRO A 179 6.71 4.25 11.53
C PRO A 179 5.20 4.49 11.41
N THR A 180 4.38 3.49 11.74
CA THR A 180 2.91 3.59 11.71
C THR A 180 2.37 4.65 12.67
N ASN A 181 2.99 4.79 13.84
CA ASN A 181 2.57 5.79 14.82
C ASN A 181 2.95 7.20 14.37
N ARG A 182 4.16 7.38 13.78
CA ARG A 182 4.56 8.67 13.18
C ARG A 182 3.62 9.07 12.05
N GLN A 183 3.26 8.12 11.18
CA GLN A 183 2.31 8.37 10.10
C GLN A 183 0.92 8.71 10.59
N ALA A 184 0.44 8.08 11.67
CA ALA A 184 -0.85 8.44 12.27
C ALA A 184 -0.86 9.89 12.76
N VAL A 185 0.22 10.33 13.43
CA VAL A 185 0.38 11.74 13.85
C VAL A 185 0.47 12.68 12.65
N GLN A 186 1.28 12.33 11.63
CA GLN A 186 1.39 13.12 10.40
C GLN A 186 0.04 13.27 9.69
N ALA A 187 -0.70 12.18 9.54
CA ALA A 187 -2.01 12.20 8.89
C ALA A 187 -3.03 13.00 9.71
N ALA A 188 -2.99 12.93 11.04
CA ALA A 188 -3.84 13.74 11.90
C ALA A 188 -3.54 15.23 11.76
N VAL A 189 -2.26 15.63 11.76
CA VAL A 189 -1.86 17.04 11.57
C VAL A 189 -2.21 17.52 10.15
N ALA A 190 -1.97 16.69 9.13
CA ALA A 190 -2.35 17.01 7.75
C ALA A 190 -3.87 17.19 7.60
N ALA A 191 -4.65 16.32 8.24
CA ALA A 191 -6.11 16.40 8.24
C ALA A 191 -6.62 17.62 9.00
N ALA A 192 -6.04 17.95 10.16
CA ALA A 192 -6.39 19.15 10.91
C ALA A 192 -6.07 20.43 10.10
N PHE A 193 -4.89 20.49 9.48
CA PHE A 193 -4.55 21.58 8.57
C PHE A 193 -5.53 21.67 7.40
N ALA A 194 -5.79 20.55 6.72
CA ALA A 194 -6.69 20.51 5.57
C ALA A 194 -8.15 20.84 5.95
N LEU A 195 -8.56 20.53 7.17
CA LEU A 195 -9.86 20.89 7.71
C LEU A 195 -9.96 22.41 7.88
N VAL A 196 -9.03 23.02 8.62
CA VAL A 196 -9.03 24.47 8.88
C VAL A 196 -8.89 25.26 7.59
N ALA A 197 -7.88 24.95 6.78
CA ALA A 197 -7.67 25.61 5.51
C ALA A 197 -8.83 25.34 4.52
N GLY A 198 -9.39 24.13 4.54
CA GLY A 198 -10.56 23.76 3.74
C GLY A 198 -11.80 24.57 4.11
N GLN A 199 -12.05 24.82 5.40
CA GLN A 199 -13.17 25.64 5.87
C GLN A 199 -13.02 27.11 5.48
N MET A 200 -11.79 27.64 5.47
CA MET A 200 -11.51 28.99 4.98
C MET A 200 -11.79 29.13 3.47
N VAL A 201 -11.67 28.04 2.70
CA VAL A 201 -11.99 28.01 1.27
C VAL A 201 -13.49 27.78 1.04
N SER A 202 -14.08 26.77 1.69
CA SER A 202 -15.49 26.44 1.59
C SER A 202 -16.02 25.85 2.91
N PRO A 203 -16.92 26.56 3.61
CA PRO A 203 -17.58 26.05 4.82
C PRO A 203 -18.43 24.79 4.59
N GLU A 204 -18.86 24.57 3.34
CA GLU A 204 -19.75 23.45 3.00
C GLU A 204 -19.02 22.20 2.53
N ARG A 205 -17.80 22.33 1.99
CA ARG A 205 -17.14 21.24 1.22
C ARG A 205 -15.73 20.89 1.66
N TRP A 206 -15.26 21.51 2.75
CA TRP A 206 -13.98 21.27 3.42
C TRP A 206 -13.60 19.77 3.59
N TYR A 207 -14.57 18.86 3.71
CA TYR A 207 -14.36 17.42 3.90
C TYR A 207 -13.56 16.76 2.75
N TRP A 208 -13.60 17.33 1.55
CA TRP A 208 -12.80 16.88 0.42
C TRP A 208 -11.32 17.27 0.50
N ALA A 209 -11.00 18.41 1.10
CA ALA A 209 -9.61 18.77 1.38
C ALA A 209 -9.01 17.77 2.37
N VAL A 210 -9.77 17.42 3.41
CA VAL A 210 -9.39 16.37 4.37
C VAL A 210 -9.27 15.01 3.69
N GLY A 211 -10.21 14.64 2.83
CA GLY A 211 -10.13 13.41 2.03
C GLY A 211 -8.92 13.38 1.11
N ALA A 212 -8.54 14.50 0.53
CA ALA A 212 -7.33 14.61 -0.27
C ALA A 212 -6.06 14.39 0.53
N ALA A 213 -5.94 15.02 1.71
CA ALA A 213 -4.83 14.79 2.62
C ALA A 213 -4.77 13.32 3.06
N TRP A 214 -5.89 12.75 3.50
CA TRP A 214 -5.95 11.41 4.07
C TRP A 214 -5.57 10.32 3.05
N TRP A 215 -6.13 10.37 1.83
CA TRP A 215 -5.84 9.40 0.77
C TRP A 215 -4.39 9.43 0.28
N VAL A 216 -3.69 10.55 0.47
CA VAL A 216 -2.26 10.66 0.17
C VAL A 216 -1.40 9.86 1.17
N PHE A 217 -1.86 9.68 2.41
CA PHE A 217 -1.21 8.81 3.39
C PHE A 217 -1.62 7.35 3.31
N VAL A 218 -2.70 7.01 2.60
CA VAL A 218 -3.14 5.61 2.43
C VAL A 218 -2.08 4.86 1.65
N ASN A 219 -1.56 3.74 2.17
CA ASN A 219 -0.55 2.92 1.50
C ASN A 219 0.71 3.67 1.07
N THR A 220 1.16 4.67 1.83
CA THR A 220 2.50 5.24 1.68
C THR A 220 3.35 4.90 2.88
N THR A 221 4.62 4.56 2.68
CA THR A 221 5.55 4.25 3.77
C THR A 221 6.60 5.32 3.97
N SER A 222 6.88 6.15 2.95
CA SER A 222 7.99 7.12 2.98
C SER A 222 7.57 8.55 2.61
N ARG A 223 8.47 9.52 2.90
CA ARG A 223 8.28 10.93 2.49
C ARG A 223 8.13 11.07 0.98
N GLY A 224 9.09 10.52 0.23
CA GLY A 224 9.12 10.65 -1.23
C GLY A 224 7.89 10.05 -1.90
N GLU A 225 7.43 8.90 -1.42
CA GLU A 225 6.22 8.27 -1.91
C GLU A 225 4.98 9.13 -1.65
N THR A 226 4.88 9.72 -0.45
CA THR A 226 3.76 10.60 -0.09
C THR A 226 3.74 11.87 -0.94
N LEU A 227 4.90 12.49 -1.20
CA LEU A 227 5.01 13.65 -2.09
C LEU A 227 4.61 13.32 -3.54
N ILE A 228 5.14 12.23 -4.09
CA ILE A 228 4.80 11.78 -5.45
C ILE A 228 3.31 11.46 -5.55
N ARG A 229 2.73 10.84 -4.51
CA ARG A 229 1.31 10.51 -4.47
C ARG A 229 0.43 11.76 -4.40
N GLY A 230 0.84 12.76 -3.61
CA GLY A 230 0.19 14.09 -3.57
C GLY A 230 0.16 14.73 -4.96
N PHE A 231 1.30 14.80 -5.64
CA PHE A 231 1.37 15.34 -7.00
C PHE A 231 0.51 14.55 -7.99
N ARG A 232 0.59 13.20 -7.97
CA ARG A 232 -0.22 12.33 -8.83
C ARG A 232 -1.72 12.48 -8.57
N ARG A 233 -2.12 12.80 -7.34
CA ARG A 233 -3.51 13.11 -6.98
C ARG A 233 -4.00 14.36 -7.68
N VAL A 234 -3.23 15.45 -7.53
CA VAL A 234 -3.55 16.75 -8.14
C VAL A 234 -3.65 16.59 -9.66
N LEU A 235 -2.65 15.95 -10.28
CA LEU A 235 -2.66 15.71 -11.73
C LEU A 235 -3.89 14.90 -12.18
N GLY A 236 -4.23 13.81 -11.48
CA GLY A 236 -5.40 13.00 -11.81
C GLY A 236 -6.71 13.77 -11.67
N THR A 237 -6.78 14.66 -10.68
CA THR A 237 -7.95 15.51 -10.43
C THR A 237 -8.10 16.59 -11.50
N VAL A 238 -7.01 17.24 -11.91
CA VAL A 238 -7.03 18.24 -13.01
C VAL A 238 -7.53 17.62 -14.31
N ILE A 239 -6.99 16.46 -14.68
CA ILE A 239 -7.41 15.78 -15.91
C ILE A 239 -8.86 15.25 -15.78
N GLY A 240 -9.22 14.75 -14.60
CA GLY A 240 -10.59 14.31 -14.28
C GLY A 240 -11.61 15.45 -14.43
N ILE A 241 -11.33 16.61 -13.85
CA ILE A 241 -12.12 17.84 -13.97
C ILE A 241 -12.30 18.24 -15.44
N ALA A 242 -11.23 18.27 -16.22
CA ALA A 242 -11.30 18.62 -17.63
C ALA A 242 -12.19 17.63 -18.41
N LEU A 243 -12.08 16.33 -18.11
CA LEU A 243 -12.92 15.31 -18.72
C LEU A 243 -14.38 15.39 -18.24
N GLY A 244 -14.58 15.74 -16.97
CA GLY A 244 -15.88 16.02 -16.36
C GLY A 244 -16.66 17.11 -17.06
N LEU A 245 -16.01 18.23 -17.32
CA LEU A 245 -16.59 19.34 -18.07
C LEU A 245 -17.03 18.92 -19.47
N LEU A 246 -16.27 18.04 -20.14
CA LEU A 246 -16.55 17.59 -21.51
C LEU A 246 -17.61 16.50 -21.59
N VAL A 247 -17.66 15.58 -20.62
CA VAL A 247 -18.47 14.36 -20.70
C VAL A 247 -19.63 14.38 -19.71
N VAL A 248 -19.43 14.91 -18.50
CA VAL A 248 -20.41 14.85 -17.41
C VAL A 248 -21.42 15.99 -17.48
N VAL A 249 -20.96 17.22 -17.70
CA VAL A 249 -21.85 18.40 -17.79
C VAL A 249 -22.92 18.24 -18.87
N PRO A 250 -22.63 17.74 -20.09
CA PRO A 250 -23.65 17.56 -21.13
C PRO A 250 -24.72 16.51 -20.81
N LEU A 251 -24.53 15.64 -19.81
CA LEU A 251 -25.49 14.59 -19.47
C LEU A 251 -26.76 15.16 -18.82
N HIS A 252 -26.70 16.37 -18.25
CA HIS A 252 -27.81 17.01 -17.52
C HIS A 252 -28.49 16.06 -16.51
N GLY A 253 -27.71 15.17 -15.87
CA GLY A 253 -28.22 14.23 -14.87
C GLY A 253 -28.99 13.01 -15.41
N ALA A 254 -28.95 12.74 -16.73
CA ALA A 254 -29.65 11.59 -17.32
C ALA A 254 -29.21 10.25 -16.67
N PRO A 255 -30.12 9.46 -16.08
CA PRO A 255 -29.76 8.38 -15.16
C PRO A 255 -29.08 7.19 -15.85
N VAL A 256 -29.54 6.80 -17.04
CA VAL A 256 -28.99 5.65 -17.80
C VAL A 256 -27.55 5.90 -18.26
N PRO A 257 -27.23 7.00 -18.98
CA PRO A 257 -25.84 7.25 -19.39
C PRO A 257 -24.93 7.54 -18.20
N THR A 258 -25.44 8.19 -17.13
CA THR A 258 -24.69 8.36 -15.89
C THR A 258 -24.33 7.02 -15.26
N ALA A 259 -25.28 6.08 -15.15
CA ALA A 259 -25.02 4.74 -14.60
C ALA A 259 -23.96 3.97 -15.43
N ALA A 260 -24.03 4.06 -16.76
CA ALA A 260 -23.05 3.44 -17.66
C ALA A 260 -21.64 4.04 -17.46
N LEU A 261 -21.52 5.38 -17.38
CA LEU A 261 -20.24 6.04 -17.14
C LEU A 261 -19.70 5.78 -15.72
N VAL A 262 -20.57 5.68 -14.71
CA VAL A 262 -20.16 5.25 -13.36
C VAL A 262 -19.58 3.84 -13.41
N ALA A 263 -20.19 2.91 -14.15
CA ALA A 263 -19.65 1.56 -14.33
C ALA A 263 -18.26 1.58 -15.02
N VAL A 264 -18.08 2.43 -16.04
CA VAL A 264 -16.76 2.65 -16.68
C VAL A 264 -15.74 3.22 -15.70
N CYS A 265 -16.14 4.19 -14.87
CA CYS A 265 -15.26 4.76 -13.85
C CYS A 265 -14.88 3.74 -12.78
N VAL A 266 -15.84 2.95 -12.28
CA VAL A 266 -15.61 1.83 -11.36
C VAL A 266 -14.60 0.85 -11.96
N PHE A 267 -14.80 0.44 -13.21
CA PHE A 267 -13.84 -0.40 -13.92
C PHE A 267 -12.44 0.25 -13.94
N GLY A 268 -12.36 1.52 -14.34
CA GLY A 268 -11.13 2.30 -14.38
C GLY A 268 -10.41 2.38 -13.04
N ILE A 269 -11.15 2.57 -11.93
CA ILE A 269 -10.61 2.60 -10.57
C ILE A 269 -9.90 1.28 -10.24
N PHE A 270 -10.60 0.16 -10.38
CA PHE A 270 -10.05 -1.15 -10.01
C PHE A 270 -8.95 -1.61 -10.96
N TYR A 271 -9.08 -1.33 -12.26
CA TYR A 271 -8.11 -1.74 -13.26
C TYR A 271 -6.79 -0.96 -13.14
N SER A 272 -6.86 0.35 -12.86
CA SER A 272 -5.68 1.21 -12.81
C SER A 272 -5.04 1.35 -11.42
N ALA A 273 -5.76 1.06 -10.34
CA ALA A 273 -5.25 1.22 -8.96
C ALA A 273 -3.88 0.57 -8.69
N PRO A 274 -3.58 -0.66 -9.16
CA PRO A 274 -2.27 -1.28 -8.91
C PRO A 274 -1.11 -0.63 -9.69
N VAL A 275 -1.40 0.13 -10.76
CA VAL A 275 -0.42 0.55 -11.76
C VAL A 275 -0.23 2.07 -11.81
N SER A 276 -1.30 2.85 -11.68
CA SER A 276 -1.26 4.30 -11.79
C SER A 276 -2.29 4.99 -10.90
N TYR A 277 -1.77 5.64 -9.85
CA TYR A 277 -2.58 6.47 -8.96
C TYR A 277 -3.25 7.65 -9.68
N THR A 278 -2.60 8.23 -10.71
CA THR A 278 -3.16 9.34 -11.49
C THR A 278 -4.42 8.93 -12.26
N TRP A 279 -4.39 7.78 -12.93
CA TRP A 279 -5.54 7.27 -13.70
C TRP A 279 -6.68 6.83 -12.78
N MET A 280 -6.34 6.20 -11.65
CA MET A 280 -7.32 5.85 -10.63
C MET A 280 -8.01 7.10 -10.10
N MET A 281 -7.25 8.15 -9.77
CA MET A 281 -7.82 9.40 -9.27
C MET A 281 -8.63 10.15 -10.32
N LEU A 282 -8.25 10.10 -11.59
CA LEU A 282 -9.08 10.60 -12.69
C LEU A 282 -10.45 9.92 -12.68
N ALA A 283 -10.47 8.58 -12.67
CA ALA A 283 -11.72 7.83 -12.65
C ALA A 283 -12.57 8.10 -11.39
N VAL A 284 -11.94 8.26 -10.22
CA VAL A 284 -12.62 8.70 -8.98
C VAL A 284 -13.22 10.09 -9.14
N THR A 285 -12.49 11.02 -9.76
CA THR A 285 -12.94 12.42 -9.91
C THR A 285 -14.16 12.50 -10.84
N VAL A 286 -14.09 11.86 -12.00
CA VAL A 286 -15.22 11.80 -12.95
C VAL A 286 -16.42 11.07 -12.32
N MET A 287 -16.18 9.99 -11.57
CA MET A 287 -17.26 9.31 -10.84
C MET A 287 -17.92 10.25 -9.82
N ALA A 288 -17.15 11.02 -9.05
CA ALA A 288 -17.69 11.97 -8.08
C ALA A 288 -18.52 13.06 -8.77
N GLU A 289 -18.09 13.57 -9.92
CA GLU A 289 -18.85 14.54 -10.73
C GLU A 289 -20.15 13.96 -11.27
N LEU A 290 -20.14 12.71 -11.75
CA LEU A 290 -21.34 11.98 -12.18
C LEU A 290 -22.34 11.84 -11.02
N LEU A 291 -21.87 11.51 -9.83
CA LEU A 291 -22.70 11.44 -8.62
C LEU A 291 -23.25 12.82 -8.24
N TYR A 292 -22.45 13.88 -8.34
CA TYR A 292 -22.95 15.24 -8.14
C TYR A 292 -24.00 15.65 -9.18
N GLY A 293 -23.82 15.23 -10.43
CA GLY A 293 -24.78 15.48 -11.51
C GLY A 293 -26.12 14.83 -11.25
N VAL A 294 -26.14 13.55 -10.86
CA VAL A 294 -27.40 12.83 -10.56
C VAL A 294 -28.06 13.29 -9.26
N LEU A 295 -27.28 13.80 -8.30
CA LEU A 295 -27.79 14.42 -7.08
C LEU A 295 -28.27 15.86 -7.27
N GLY A 296 -28.12 16.44 -8.48
CA GLY A 296 -28.55 17.80 -8.80
C GLY A 296 -27.72 18.90 -8.14
N VAL A 297 -26.50 18.60 -7.70
CA VAL A 297 -25.63 19.55 -6.98
C VAL A 297 -24.40 19.95 -7.80
N LEU A 298 -24.32 19.52 -9.06
CA LEU A 298 -23.18 19.83 -9.94
C LEU A 298 -23.28 21.27 -10.45
N ASP A 299 -22.28 22.07 -10.09
CA ASP A 299 -22.13 23.46 -10.51
C ASP A 299 -20.71 23.67 -11.10
N PRO A 300 -20.50 24.47 -12.17
CA PRO A 300 -19.16 24.77 -12.68
C PRO A 300 -18.18 25.28 -11.62
N HIS A 301 -18.65 26.07 -10.65
CA HIS A 301 -17.85 26.55 -9.52
C HIS A 301 -17.41 25.40 -8.60
N LEU A 302 -18.27 24.40 -8.39
CA LEU A 302 -17.94 23.20 -7.60
C LEU A 302 -16.74 22.47 -8.21
N ILE A 303 -16.70 22.37 -9.54
CA ILE A 303 -15.61 21.72 -10.26
C ILE A 303 -14.28 22.45 -10.02
N ALA A 304 -14.27 23.79 -10.09
CA ALA A 304 -13.07 24.58 -9.74
C ALA A 304 -12.68 24.42 -8.26
N LEU A 305 -13.66 24.38 -7.36
CA LEU A 305 -13.45 24.18 -5.93
C LEU A 305 -12.83 22.81 -5.62
N ARG A 306 -13.16 21.74 -6.38
CA ARG A 306 -12.50 20.43 -6.25
C ARG A 306 -10.98 20.53 -6.40
N LEU A 307 -10.51 21.37 -7.34
CA LEU A 307 -9.09 21.56 -7.59
C LEU A 307 -8.41 22.24 -6.39
N VAL A 308 -9.01 23.31 -5.88
CA VAL A 308 -8.49 24.06 -4.73
C VAL A 308 -8.40 23.16 -3.50
N GLU A 309 -9.47 22.44 -3.17
CA GLU A 309 -9.50 21.56 -2.01
C GLU A 309 -8.52 20.39 -2.13
N THR A 310 -8.35 19.84 -3.33
CA THR A 310 -7.33 18.81 -3.59
C THR A 310 -5.92 19.37 -3.40
N GLY A 311 -5.68 20.60 -3.84
CA GLY A 311 -4.44 21.33 -3.62
C GLY A 311 -4.16 21.56 -2.13
N VAL A 312 -5.16 22.03 -1.36
CA VAL A 312 -5.08 22.23 0.09
C VAL A 312 -4.74 20.92 0.80
N GLY A 313 -5.42 19.82 0.45
CA GLY A 313 -5.14 18.51 1.04
C GLY A 313 -3.74 17.99 0.70
N ALA A 314 -3.29 18.16 -0.55
CA ALA A 314 -1.94 17.79 -0.97
C ALA A 314 -0.87 18.63 -0.25
N LEU A 315 -1.10 19.93 -0.09
CA LEU A 315 -0.23 20.82 0.67
C LEU A 315 -0.16 20.41 2.15
N GLY A 316 -1.29 20.13 2.79
CA GLY A 316 -1.33 19.64 4.17
C GLY A 316 -0.51 18.35 4.36
N ALA A 317 -0.62 17.41 3.42
CA ALA A 317 0.18 16.19 3.44
C ALA A 317 1.68 16.47 3.27
N VAL A 318 2.05 17.38 2.36
CA VAL A 318 3.45 17.81 2.15
C VAL A 318 4.02 18.43 3.43
N LEU A 319 3.31 19.39 4.03
CA LEU A 319 3.75 20.07 5.25
C LEU A 319 3.92 19.08 6.40
N ALA A 320 2.95 18.19 6.62
CA ALA A 320 3.05 17.19 7.69
C ALA A 320 4.23 16.23 7.50
N VAL A 321 4.48 15.76 6.28
CA VAL A 321 5.57 14.82 5.98
C VAL A 321 6.95 15.47 6.06
N LEU A 322 7.05 16.77 5.76
CA LEU A 322 8.30 17.53 5.84
C LEU A 322 8.64 17.96 7.27
N PHE A 323 7.64 18.41 8.04
CA PHE A 323 7.87 19.07 9.33
C PHE A 323 7.47 18.25 10.57
N VAL A 324 6.55 17.28 10.45
CA VAL A 324 6.05 16.51 11.60
C VAL A 324 6.69 15.14 11.65
N LEU A 325 7.53 14.88 12.65
CA LEU A 325 8.17 13.57 12.92
C LEU A 325 8.72 12.85 11.67
N PRO A 326 9.60 13.50 10.90
CA PRO A 326 9.71 13.18 9.49
C PRO A 326 10.44 11.83 9.30
N VAL A 327 9.86 10.90 8.52
CA VAL A 327 10.38 9.53 8.36
C VAL A 327 11.25 9.41 7.11
N SER A 328 12.57 9.38 7.23
CA SER A 328 13.42 9.37 6.03
C SER A 328 13.25 8.07 5.23
N THR A 329 13.20 8.17 3.91
CA THR A 329 13.12 7.01 3.00
C THR A 329 14.31 6.05 3.21
N HIS A 330 15.47 6.61 3.58
CA HIS A 330 16.69 5.86 3.88
C HIS A 330 16.50 4.89 5.05
N VAL A 331 16.02 5.37 6.20
CA VAL A 331 15.84 4.52 7.41
C VAL A 331 14.92 3.32 7.16
N ILE A 332 13.85 3.48 6.38
CA ILE A 332 12.95 2.36 6.04
C ILE A 332 13.63 1.39 5.07
N THR A 333 14.32 1.92 4.07
CA THR A 333 15.02 1.11 3.07
C THR A 333 16.12 0.29 3.74
N ASP A 334 16.93 0.92 4.59
CA ASP A 334 18.00 0.26 5.34
C ASP A 334 17.44 -0.80 6.30
N ALA A 335 16.30 -0.54 6.94
CA ALA A 335 15.65 -1.53 7.80
C ALA A 335 15.19 -2.78 7.02
N TRP A 336 14.66 -2.62 5.80
CA TRP A 336 14.30 -3.75 4.93
C TRP A 336 15.53 -4.47 4.38
N ILE A 337 16.57 -3.75 3.96
CA ILE A 337 17.84 -4.34 3.51
C ILE A 337 18.47 -5.16 4.64
N ALA A 338 18.58 -4.60 5.84
CA ALA A 338 19.13 -5.29 7.00
C ALA A 338 18.32 -6.55 7.36
N ARG A 339 17.00 -6.53 7.16
CA ARG A 339 16.16 -7.72 7.37
C ARG A 339 16.38 -8.79 6.30
N ALA A 340 16.55 -8.40 5.03
CA ALA A 340 16.91 -9.33 3.96
C ALA A 340 18.29 -9.96 4.19
N LEU A 341 19.29 -9.17 4.59
CA LEU A 341 20.63 -9.66 4.91
C LEU A 341 20.61 -10.64 6.10
N ARG A 342 19.87 -10.33 7.19
CA ARG A 342 19.68 -11.27 8.30
C ARG A 342 18.97 -12.57 7.87
N CYS A 343 18.07 -12.50 6.90
CA CYS A 343 17.41 -13.69 6.35
C CYS A 343 18.37 -14.55 5.53
N VAL A 344 19.27 -13.93 4.75
CA VAL A 344 20.37 -14.62 4.06
C VAL A 344 21.22 -15.38 5.09
N HIS A 345 21.65 -14.71 6.16
CA HIS A 345 22.43 -15.35 7.24
C HIS A 345 21.70 -16.54 7.89
N ARG A 346 20.41 -16.39 8.24
CA ARG A 346 19.62 -17.49 8.80
C ARG A 346 19.51 -18.67 7.84
N CYS A 347 19.28 -18.39 6.56
CA CYS A 347 19.18 -19.43 5.54
C CYS A 347 20.52 -20.17 5.37
N THR A 348 21.64 -19.44 5.34
CA THR A 348 22.97 -20.07 5.23
C THR A 348 23.32 -20.89 6.46
N ALA A 349 22.97 -20.42 7.67
CA ALA A 349 23.18 -21.14 8.93
C ALA A 349 22.34 -22.42 9.01
N GLU A 350 21.05 -22.37 8.65
CA GLU A 350 20.21 -23.57 8.59
C GLU A 350 20.66 -24.55 7.51
N THR A 351 21.11 -24.04 6.37
CA THR A 351 21.64 -24.89 5.30
C THR A 351 22.92 -25.59 5.77
N ALA A 352 23.81 -24.88 6.47
CA ALA A 352 24.99 -25.48 7.08
C ALA A 352 24.62 -26.55 8.12
N ALA A 353 23.67 -26.27 9.01
CA ALA A 353 23.19 -27.22 10.00
C ALA A 353 22.57 -28.48 9.35
N ARG A 354 21.86 -28.31 8.22
CA ARG A 354 21.30 -29.42 7.45
C ARG A 354 22.39 -30.29 6.83
N LEU A 355 23.40 -29.67 6.23
CA LEU A 355 24.57 -30.34 5.65
C LEU A 355 25.42 -31.06 6.73
N GLN A 356 25.40 -30.59 7.97
CA GLN A 356 26.01 -31.24 9.13
C GLN A 356 25.13 -32.35 9.75
N GLY A 357 24.02 -32.72 9.10
CA GLY A 357 23.18 -33.85 9.51
C GLY A 357 21.99 -33.51 10.42
N SER A 358 21.65 -32.23 10.61
CA SER A 358 20.47 -31.86 11.40
C SER A 358 19.18 -32.25 10.67
N ALA A 359 18.44 -33.22 11.23
CA ALA A 359 17.16 -33.68 10.70
C ALA A 359 16.06 -32.61 10.72
N THR A 360 16.18 -31.59 11.59
CA THR A 360 15.14 -30.58 11.86
C THR A 360 15.37 -29.24 11.16
N ALA A 361 16.52 -29.04 10.50
CA ALA A 361 16.81 -27.81 9.77
C ALA A 361 16.02 -27.75 8.45
N ASP A 362 15.28 -26.66 8.22
CA ASP A 362 14.47 -26.44 7.01
C ASP A 362 14.83 -25.11 6.31
N PRO A 363 15.86 -25.13 5.44
CA PRO A 363 16.27 -23.92 4.70
C PRO A 363 15.21 -23.43 3.70
N THR A 364 14.25 -24.27 3.29
CA THR A 364 13.27 -23.90 2.27
C THR A 364 12.27 -22.85 2.75
N ALA A 365 11.92 -22.87 4.04
CA ALA A 365 11.08 -21.84 4.65
C ALA A 365 11.73 -20.45 4.62
N HIS A 366 13.05 -20.38 4.88
CA HIS A 366 13.81 -19.14 4.88
C HIS A 366 14.06 -18.59 3.47
N VAL A 367 14.20 -19.45 2.47
CA VAL A 367 14.21 -19.05 1.05
C VAL A 367 12.91 -18.33 0.68
N ALA A 368 11.76 -18.89 1.06
CA ALA A 368 10.46 -18.27 0.79
C ALA A 368 10.31 -16.92 1.53
N GLU A 369 10.78 -16.80 2.78
CA GLU A 369 10.82 -15.52 3.50
C GLU A 369 11.71 -14.49 2.79
N LEU A 370 12.88 -14.89 2.29
CA LEU A 370 13.82 -14.02 1.60
C LEU A 370 13.21 -13.42 0.33
N GLU A 371 12.47 -14.20 -0.46
CA GLU A 371 11.78 -13.70 -1.65
C GLU A 371 10.73 -12.63 -1.31
N VAL A 372 9.96 -12.85 -0.24
CA VAL A 372 9.01 -11.86 0.28
C VAL A 372 9.74 -10.58 0.70
N LEU A 373 10.88 -10.70 1.39
CA LEU A 373 11.68 -9.55 1.81
C LEU A 373 12.28 -8.79 0.63
N LEU A 374 12.80 -9.48 -0.39
CA LEU A 374 13.32 -8.86 -1.61
C LEU A 374 12.23 -8.10 -2.37
N SER A 375 11.01 -8.64 -2.42
CA SER A 375 9.87 -7.93 -3.00
C SER A 375 9.60 -6.60 -2.27
N ARG A 376 9.70 -6.59 -0.93
CA ARG A 376 9.54 -5.38 -0.10
C ARG A 376 10.66 -4.37 -0.29
N VAL A 377 11.92 -4.82 -0.37
CA VAL A 377 13.07 -3.96 -0.68
C VAL A 377 12.86 -3.30 -2.05
N GLY A 378 12.46 -4.09 -3.06
CA GLY A 378 12.14 -3.57 -4.40
C GLY A 378 11.05 -2.51 -4.39
N LEU A 379 9.96 -2.74 -3.65
CA LEU A 379 8.88 -1.75 -3.49
C LEU A 379 9.36 -0.48 -2.78
N SER A 380 10.18 -0.60 -1.75
CA SER A 380 10.75 0.56 -1.03
C SER A 380 11.69 1.38 -1.91
N LEU A 381 12.45 0.72 -2.79
CA LEU A 381 13.38 1.35 -3.72
C LEU A 381 12.73 1.83 -5.02
N ALA A 382 11.50 1.41 -5.33
CA ALA A 382 10.78 1.74 -6.56
C ALA A 382 10.77 3.24 -6.90
N PRO A 383 10.54 4.17 -5.94
CA PRO A 383 10.60 5.61 -6.22
C PRO A 383 11.98 6.09 -6.66
N LEU A 384 13.06 5.47 -6.14
CA LEU A 384 14.43 5.86 -6.45
C LEU A 384 14.90 5.33 -7.82
N VAL A 385 14.39 4.18 -8.25
CA VAL A 385 14.70 3.58 -9.55
C VAL A 385 13.75 4.05 -10.67
N HIS A 386 12.76 4.87 -10.34
CA HIS A 386 11.79 5.38 -11.30
C HIS A 386 12.48 6.21 -12.41
N PRO A 387 12.12 6.05 -13.70
CA PRO A 387 12.78 6.75 -14.82
C PRO A 387 12.78 8.28 -14.69
N LEU A 388 11.72 8.83 -14.08
CA LEU A 388 11.55 10.27 -13.85
C LEU A 388 12.25 10.78 -12.58
N ASN A 389 12.99 9.95 -11.84
CA ASN A 389 13.70 10.42 -10.66
C ASN A 389 14.89 11.32 -11.08
N PRO A 390 14.92 12.61 -10.68
CA PRO A 390 16.00 13.52 -11.04
C PRO A 390 17.36 13.08 -10.48
N LEU A 391 17.38 12.31 -9.37
CA LEU A 391 18.60 11.87 -8.69
C LEU A 391 19.16 10.57 -9.30
N ARG A 392 19.65 10.65 -10.54
CA ARG A 392 20.13 9.48 -11.32
C ARG A 392 21.22 8.66 -10.62
N ALA A 393 22.12 9.31 -9.87
CA ALA A 393 23.17 8.62 -9.09
C ALA A 393 22.57 7.69 -8.01
N ARG A 394 21.57 8.18 -7.27
CA ARG A 394 20.83 7.38 -6.27
C ARG A 394 20.05 6.24 -6.92
N GLY A 395 19.46 6.48 -8.10
CA GLY A 395 18.77 5.44 -8.86
C GLY A 395 19.68 4.35 -9.41
N ARG A 396 20.91 4.67 -9.82
CA ARG A 396 21.93 3.66 -10.21
C ARG A 396 22.34 2.81 -9.00
N ARG A 397 22.55 3.46 -7.86
CA ARG A 397 22.89 2.79 -6.60
C ARG A 397 21.81 1.82 -6.13
N ALA A 398 20.55 2.27 -6.09
CA ALA A 398 19.43 1.43 -5.71
C ALA A 398 19.28 0.19 -6.62
N ARG A 399 19.51 0.35 -7.93
CA ARG A 399 19.56 -0.78 -8.87
C ARG A 399 20.69 -1.75 -8.56
N ARG A 400 21.89 -1.24 -8.23
CA ARG A 400 23.04 -2.07 -7.85
C ARG A 400 22.78 -2.87 -6.57
N VAL A 401 22.25 -2.23 -5.53
CA VAL A 401 21.88 -2.91 -4.27
C VAL A 401 20.83 -4.00 -4.53
N LEU A 402 19.80 -3.71 -5.31
CA LEU A 402 18.77 -4.70 -5.63
C LEU A 402 19.31 -5.87 -6.45
N ALA A 403 20.23 -5.62 -7.39
CA ALA A 403 20.88 -6.67 -8.17
C ALA A 403 21.72 -7.59 -7.26
N LEU A 404 22.56 -7.03 -6.39
CA LEU A 404 23.41 -7.80 -5.48
C LEU A 404 22.59 -8.62 -4.49
N LEU A 405 21.50 -8.06 -3.93
CA LEU A 405 20.60 -8.80 -3.05
C LEU A 405 19.88 -9.96 -3.78
N ARG A 406 19.55 -9.79 -5.07
CA ARG A 406 19.00 -10.89 -5.89
C ARG A 406 20.04 -11.97 -6.13
N THR A 407 21.28 -11.60 -6.44
CA THR A 407 22.39 -12.54 -6.54
C THR A 407 22.54 -13.34 -5.25
N CYS A 408 22.55 -12.71 -4.06
CA CYS A 408 22.59 -13.45 -2.80
C CYS A 408 21.44 -14.45 -2.67
N ALA A 409 20.21 -14.08 -3.07
CA ALA A 409 19.07 -14.99 -2.98
C ALA A 409 19.12 -16.13 -4.01
N ASP A 410 19.65 -15.89 -5.20
CA ASP A 410 19.86 -16.93 -6.21
C ASP A 410 20.88 -17.96 -5.72
N GLU A 411 21.99 -17.51 -5.13
CA GLU A 411 23.02 -18.38 -4.56
C GLU A 411 22.49 -19.17 -3.35
N VAL A 412 21.74 -18.53 -2.45
CA VAL A 412 21.11 -19.20 -1.30
C VAL A 412 20.08 -20.23 -1.76
N ARG A 413 19.32 -19.96 -2.84
CA ARG A 413 18.41 -20.94 -3.44
C ARG A 413 19.17 -22.16 -3.97
N GLY A 414 20.27 -21.94 -4.68
CA GLY A 414 21.13 -23.02 -5.15
C GLY A 414 21.67 -23.86 -3.98
N LEU A 415 22.15 -23.19 -2.94
CA LEU A 415 22.64 -23.82 -1.72
C LEU A 415 21.58 -24.69 -1.03
N ALA A 416 20.37 -24.17 -0.83
CA ALA A 416 19.26 -24.89 -0.20
C ALA A 416 18.77 -26.07 -1.04
N ALA A 417 18.80 -25.95 -2.38
CA ALA A 417 18.46 -27.05 -3.27
C ALA A 417 19.45 -28.21 -3.15
N ILE A 418 20.76 -27.93 -3.06
CA ILE A 418 21.78 -28.96 -2.89
C ILE A 418 21.68 -29.62 -1.50
N ALA A 419 21.43 -28.85 -0.45
CA ALA A 419 21.28 -29.39 0.91
C ALA A 419 20.00 -30.22 1.13
N SER A 420 19.07 -30.23 0.16
CA SER A 420 17.91 -31.12 0.17
C SER A 420 18.24 -32.53 -0.32
N ASP A 421 19.43 -32.74 -0.88
CA ASP A 421 19.94 -34.05 -1.31
C ASP A 421 20.53 -34.84 -0.12
N PRO A 422 20.07 -36.07 0.18
CA PRO A 422 20.52 -36.88 1.30
C PRO A 422 22.01 -37.26 1.31
N GLU A 423 22.71 -37.18 0.18
CA GLU A 423 24.11 -37.61 0.04
C GLU A 423 25.15 -36.50 0.37
N ALA A 424 24.71 -35.36 0.90
CA ALA A 424 25.57 -34.20 1.07
C ALA A 424 26.74 -34.43 2.05
N SER A 425 27.94 -34.16 1.55
CA SER A 425 29.25 -34.41 2.17
C SER A 425 29.51 -33.55 3.41
N HIS A 426 30.13 -34.17 4.43
CA HIS A 426 30.59 -33.52 5.65
C HIS A 426 32.02 -32.96 5.45
N ASP A 427 32.16 -31.80 4.79
CA ASP A 427 33.46 -31.15 4.60
C ASP A 427 33.67 -29.99 5.62
N PRO A 428 34.74 -30.00 6.45
CA PRO A 428 35.09 -28.88 7.32
C PRO A 428 35.34 -27.54 6.59
N ARG A 429 35.69 -27.57 5.30
CA ARG A 429 35.81 -26.35 4.46
C ARG A 429 34.49 -25.61 4.31
N LEU A 430 33.38 -26.34 4.40
CA LEU A 430 32.02 -25.85 4.23
C LEU A 430 31.59 -25.04 5.46
N SER A 431 31.90 -25.53 6.66
CA SER A 431 31.71 -24.80 7.92
C SER A 431 32.48 -23.48 7.95
N ALA A 432 33.75 -23.50 7.54
CA ALA A 432 34.56 -22.28 7.46
C ALA A 432 34.04 -21.26 6.43
N ALA A 433 33.45 -21.72 5.33
CA ALA A 433 32.81 -20.86 4.33
C ALA A 433 31.49 -20.26 4.83
N CYS A 434 30.70 -21.03 5.58
CA CYS A 434 29.51 -20.52 6.26
C CYS A 434 29.87 -19.42 7.26
N GLU A 435 30.86 -19.64 8.14
CA GLU A 435 31.33 -18.64 9.12
C GLU A 435 31.76 -17.32 8.45
N ARG A 436 32.40 -17.36 7.27
CA ARG A 436 32.75 -16.15 6.51
C ARG A 436 31.52 -15.38 6.04
N VAL A 437 30.49 -16.08 5.57
CA VAL A 437 29.22 -15.46 5.18
C VAL A 437 28.51 -14.85 6.39
N GLU A 438 28.54 -15.51 7.55
CA GLU A 438 27.98 -14.97 8.79
C GLU A 438 28.68 -13.67 9.21
N ALA A 439 30.02 -13.68 9.25
CA ALA A 439 30.82 -12.51 9.58
C ALA A 439 30.57 -11.34 8.59
N ALA A 440 30.42 -11.63 7.30
CA ALA A 440 30.12 -10.63 6.29
C ALA A 440 28.72 -9.99 6.49
N VAL A 441 27.69 -10.78 6.84
CA VAL A 441 26.35 -10.25 7.14
C VAL A 441 26.36 -9.43 8.44
N GLU A 442 27.04 -9.90 9.49
CA GLU A 442 27.16 -9.15 10.75
C GLU A 442 27.86 -7.80 10.55
N ALA A 443 28.92 -7.76 9.74
CA ALA A 443 29.62 -6.53 9.40
C ALA A 443 28.74 -5.52 8.66
N LEU A 444 27.79 -6.00 7.84
CA LEU A 444 26.85 -5.14 7.10
C LEU A 444 25.63 -4.71 7.91
N THR A 445 25.28 -5.45 8.97
CA THR A 445 24.07 -5.20 9.78
C THR A 445 24.35 -4.51 11.11
N THR A 446 25.61 -4.49 11.56
CA THR A 446 26.05 -3.84 12.80
C THR A 446 26.58 -2.43 12.52
N PRO A 447 25.98 -1.36 13.07
CA PRO A 447 26.46 0.00 12.86
C PRO A 447 27.87 0.19 13.43
N GLY A 448 28.82 0.67 12.61
CA GLY A 448 30.15 1.07 13.05
C GLY A 448 31.24 -0.02 13.05
N SER A 449 30.97 -1.21 12.50
CA SER A 449 32.00 -2.24 12.41
C SER A 449 33.08 -1.84 11.37
N PRO A 450 34.38 -1.82 11.75
CA PRO A 450 35.47 -1.65 10.79
C PRO A 450 35.35 -2.76 9.75
N GLY A 451 35.45 -2.41 8.47
CA GLY A 451 35.27 -3.39 7.40
C GLY A 451 36.23 -4.54 7.60
N VAL A 452 35.71 -5.76 7.49
CA VAL A 452 36.57 -6.95 7.42
C VAL A 452 37.49 -6.74 6.22
N GLY A 453 38.74 -6.35 6.52
CA GLY A 453 39.80 -6.34 5.54
C GLY A 453 40.01 -7.78 5.09
N VAL A 454 40.03 -7.98 3.78
CA VAL A 454 40.45 -9.24 3.17
C VAL A 454 41.77 -9.66 3.82
N PRO A 455 41.89 -10.86 4.41
CA PRO A 455 43.19 -11.45 4.58
C PRO A 455 43.75 -11.63 3.16
N ALA A 456 44.72 -10.80 2.78
CA ALA A 456 45.51 -11.02 1.58
C ALA A 456 46.33 -12.30 1.81
N GLY A 457 45.74 -13.46 1.53
CA GLY A 457 46.37 -14.73 1.85
C GLY A 457 45.63 -15.93 1.28
N GLY A 458 46.06 -16.37 0.10
CA GLY A 458 45.79 -17.71 -0.40
C GLY A 458 44.79 -17.78 -1.54
N ARG A 459 45.22 -17.46 -2.77
CA ARG A 459 44.73 -18.20 -3.93
C ARG A 459 45.18 -19.65 -3.76
N THR A 460 44.42 -20.47 -3.04
CA THR A 460 44.50 -21.92 -3.21
C THR A 460 44.00 -22.20 -4.63
N ALA A 461 44.91 -22.72 -5.45
CA ALA A 461 44.64 -23.10 -6.83
C ALA A 461 43.32 -23.90 -6.91
N ALA A 462 42.43 -23.47 -7.79
CA ALA A 462 41.22 -24.21 -8.13
C ALA A 462 41.63 -25.61 -8.62
N GLY A 463 41.37 -26.62 -7.78
CA GLY A 463 41.40 -28.01 -8.20
C GLY A 463 40.22 -28.30 -9.14
N PRO A 464 40.32 -29.32 -10.01
CA PRO A 464 39.23 -29.67 -10.91
C PRO A 464 38.06 -30.24 -10.10
N ALA A 465 36.89 -29.62 -10.27
CA ALA A 465 35.62 -29.80 -9.53
C ALA A 465 35.57 -29.10 -8.16
N GLU A 466 35.34 -27.78 -8.16
CA GLU A 466 34.77 -27.10 -6.98
C GLU A 466 33.43 -27.77 -6.65
N GLU A 467 33.33 -28.31 -5.44
CA GLU A 467 32.09 -28.89 -4.92
C GLU A 467 30.99 -27.81 -5.02
N PRO A 468 29.84 -28.09 -5.64
CA PRO A 468 28.86 -27.06 -6.02
C PRO A 468 28.37 -26.22 -4.84
N VAL A 469 28.42 -26.77 -3.61
CA VAL A 469 28.13 -26.04 -2.37
C VAL A 469 29.11 -24.90 -2.09
N LEU A 470 30.41 -25.13 -2.28
CA LEU A 470 31.44 -24.11 -2.08
C LEU A 470 31.31 -22.99 -3.11
N ALA A 471 30.93 -23.29 -4.35
CA ALA A 471 30.71 -22.27 -5.38
C ALA A 471 29.62 -21.27 -4.96
N HIS A 472 28.48 -21.77 -4.44
CA HIS A 472 27.39 -20.93 -3.95
C HIS A 472 27.81 -20.07 -2.74
N LEU A 473 28.55 -20.64 -1.78
CA LEU A 473 29.04 -19.88 -0.62
C LEU A 473 30.00 -18.75 -1.02
N HIS A 474 30.92 -18.99 -1.95
CA HIS A 474 31.80 -17.94 -2.49
C HIS A 474 31.03 -16.89 -3.30
N GLY A 475 29.96 -17.30 -4.01
CA GLY A 475 29.04 -16.40 -4.69
C GLY A 475 28.36 -15.42 -3.72
N ILE A 476 27.85 -15.94 -2.59
CA ILE A 476 27.27 -15.13 -1.51
C ILE A 476 28.31 -14.17 -0.92
N GLU A 477 29.50 -14.67 -0.57
CA GLU A 477 30.59 -13.86 0.00
C GLU A 477 30.96 -12.68 -0.91
N ARG A 478 31.12 -12.95 -2.21
CA ARG A 478 31.43 -11.90 -3.22
C ARG A 478 30.32 -10.86 -3.31
N ALA A 479 29.07 -11.29 -3.38
CA ALA A 479 27.92 -10.39 -3.46
C ALA A 479 27.78 -9.51 -2.20
N LEU A 480 27.98 -10.09 -1.01
CA LEU A 480 27.98 -9.36 0.26
C LEU A 480 29.12 -8.33 0.33
N HIS A 481 30.33 -8.70 -0.13
CA HIS A 481 31.45 -7.77 -0.17
C HIS A 481 31.17 -6.57 -1.09
N GLU A 482 30.64 -6.81 -2.29
CA GLU A 482 30.24 -5.77 -3.23
C GLU A 482 29.09 -4.89 -2.71
N LEU A 483 28.30 -5.38 -1.76
CA LEU A 483 27.23 -4.62 -1.07
C LEU A 483 27.78 -3.60 -0.06
N THR A 484 29.03 -3.75 0.39
CA THR A 484 29.63 -2.88 1.42
C THR A 484 29.75 -1.41 0.97
N ALA A 485 30.33 -1.17 -0.22
CA ALA A 485 30.48 0.19 -0.77
C ALA A 485 29.13 0.91 -0.99
N PRO A 486 28.14 0.33 -1.70
CA PRO A 486 26.86 0.98 -1.92
C PRO A 486 26.01 1.12 -0.65
N LEU A 487 26.33 0.47 0.48
CA LEU A 487 25.68 0.72 1.76
C LEU A 487 26.43 1.76 2.61
N ARG A 488 27.77 1.85 2.52
CA ARG A 488 28.58 2.82 3.26
C ARG A 488 28.39 4.26 2.81
N ASP A 489 28.51 4.57 1.51
CA ASP A 489 28.28 5.96 1.07
C ASP A 489 26.79 6.40 1.23
N ALA A 490 25.89 5.51 1.69
CA ALA A 490 24.50 5.86 2.00
C ALA A 490 24.38 6.41 3.42
N HIS A 491 25.31 6.00 4.30
CA HIS A 491 25.44 6.44 5.68
C HIS A 491 26.32 7.69 5.82
N ASP A 492 27.08 8.06 4.79
CA ASP A 492 27.93 9.25 4.79
C ASP A 492 27.27 10.44 4.05
N PRO A 493 26.65 11.39 4.77
CA PRO A 493 26.00 12.55 4.16
C PRO A 493 26.98 13.56 3.54
N GLY A 494 28.29 13.44 3.80
CA GLY A 494 29.33 14.36 3.31
C GLY A 494 29.59 14.27 1.80
N LEU A 495 29.47 13.06 1.22
CA LEU A 495 29.72 12.82 -0.21
C LEU A 495 28.46 12.96 -1.08
N ALA A 496 27.27 13.10 -0.47
CA ALA A 496 26.00 13.24 -1.18
C ALA A 496 25.70 14.67 -1.69
N ARG A 497 26.63 15.63 -1.47
CA ARG A 497 26.54 17.03 -1.93
C ARG A 497 27.42 17.35 -3.14
N ALA A 498 28.20 16.40 -3.66
CA ALA A 498 29.01 16.58 -4.86
C ALA A 498 28.25 16.16 -6.13
#